data_AF-A0A059LAM5-F1
#
_entry.id   AF-A0A059LAM5-F1
#
_cell.length_a   1.000
_cell.length_b   1.000
_cell.length_c   1.000
_cell.angle_alpha   90.00
_cell.angle_beta   90.00
_cell.angle_gamma   90.00
#
_symmetry.space_group_name_H-M   'P 1'
#
loop_
_entity.id
_entity.type
_entity.pdbx_description
1 polymer ?
#
loop_
_entity_poly.entity_id
_entity_poly.type
_entity_poly.pdbx_seq_one_letter_code
_entity_poly.pdbx_strand_id
1 'polypeptide(L)'
;MNRPLWVCPDGRIFLETFSPVYKQAYDFLIACAEPVSRPESVHEYALTPHSLYAAVSIGVGTATILAVLERLSKCVLPAQVKSFVLAATDNYGKVKLVLKKNAYYVESSDPAILRRLLRDKVIAAAR
;
A
#
# COMPACT_ATOMS: atom_id res chain seq x y z
N MET A 1 15.12 17.57 14.97
CA MET A 1 15.00 16.14 14.61
C MET A 1 13.51 15.82 14.49
N ASN A 2 12.91 15.89 13.29
CA ASN A 2 11.45 15.81 13.10
C ASN A 2 11.02 14.66 12.19
N ARG A 3 11.83 13.60 12.09
CA ARG A 3 11.61 12.45 11.23
C ARG A 3 11.66 11.20 12.10
N PRO A 4 10.52 10.56 12.42
CA PRO A 4 10.49 9.48 13.41
C PRO A 4 10.65 8.09 12.79
N LEU A 5 10.74 7.99 11.46
CA LEU A 5 10.76 6.70 10.76
C LEU A 5 12.17 6.27 10.37
N TRP A 6 12.43 4.98 10.49
CA TRP A 6 13.53 4.30 9.83
C TRP A 6 12.96 3.25 8.89
N VAL A 7 13.23 3.38 7.60
CA VAL A 7 12.70 2.46 6.57
C VAL A 7 13.81 1.56 6.06
N CYS A 8 13.65 0.25 6.24
CA CYS A 8 14.60 -0.76 5.83
C CYS A 8 14.35 -1.24 4.38
N PRO A 9 15.38 -1.73 3.66
CA PRO A 9 15.23 -2.20 2.28
C PRO A 9 14.28 -3.40 2.11
N ASP A 10 14.02 -4.15 3.18
CA ASP A 10 13.13 -5.31 3.23
C ASP A 10 11.67 -4.94 3.55
N GLY A 11 11.35 -3.64 3.65
CA GLY A 11 9.99 -3.16 3.90
C GLY A 11 9.62 -3.03 5.38
N ARG A 12 10.54 -3.33 6.32
CA ARG A 12 10.33 -3.03 7.74
C ARG A 12 10.49 -1.54 8.01
N ILE A 13 9.67 -1.04 8.93
CA ILE A 13 9.65 0.35 9.35
C ILE A 13 9.70 0.41 10.87
N PHE A 14 10.66 1.15 11.41
CA PHE A 14 10.72 1.47 12.83
C PHE A 14 10.21 2.89 13.08
N LEU A 15 9.29 3.04 14.03
CA LEU A 15 8.67 4.31 14.43
C LEU A 15 9.05 4.64 15.87
N GLU A 16 9.69 5.79 16.07
CA GLU A 16 10.01 6.31 17.40
C GLU A 16 8.79 6.99 18.05
N THR A 17 8.37 6.51 19.22
CA THR A 17 7.18 7.00 19.94
C THR A 17 7.41 8.34 20.64
N PHE A 18 8.66 8.64 20.99
CA PHE A 18 9.08 9.84 21.70
C PHE A 18 9.24 11.08 20.79
N SER A 19 8.94 10.95 19.49
CA SER A 19 9.03 12.07 18.55
C SER A 19 7.80 13.00 18.65
N PRO A 20 7.97 14.33 18.55
CA PRO A 20 6.84 15.28 18.56
C PRO A 20 5.86 15.08 17.39
N VAL A 21 6.30 14.43 16.31
CA VAL A 21 5.46 14.10 15.15
C VAL A 21 4.98 12.64 15.14
N TYR A 22 5.14 11.92 16.26
CA TYR A 22 4.72 10.52 16.40
C TYR A 22 3.29 10.29 15.93
N LYS A 23 2.34 11.11 16.40
CA LYS A 23 0.92 10.93 16.07
C LYS A 23 0.67 10.94 14.55
N GLN A 24 1.29 11.88 13.84
CA GLN A 24 1.16 11.97 12.38
C GLN A 24 1.76 10.75 11.66
N ALA A 25 2.91 10.28 12.14
CA ALA A 25 3.56 9.11 11.57
C ALA A 25 2.81 7.82 11.90
N TYR A 26 2.27 7.70 13.11
CA TYR A 26 1.44 6.59 13.55
C TYR A 26 0.16 6.48 12.71
N ASP A 27 -0.60 7.58 12.59
CA ASP A 27 -1.84 7.62 11.82
C ASP A 27 -1.58 7.25 10.34
N PHE A 28 -0.45 7.69 9.79
CA PHE A 28 -0.02 7.31 8.45
C PHE A 28 0.32 5.80 8.34
N LEU A 29 1.10 5.26 9.27
CA LEU A 29 1.48 3.84 9.22
C LEU A 29 0.28 2.91 9.41
N ILE A 30 -0.70 3.28 10.23
CA ILE A 30 -1.95 2.52 10.38
C ILE A 30 -2.70 2.41 9.04
N ALA A 31 -2.58 3.41 8.17
CA ALA A 31 -3.23 3.40 6.86
C ALA A 31 -2.50 2.55 5.82
N CYS A 32 -1.17 2.37 5.91
CA CYS A 32 -0.38 1.78 4.83
C CYS A 32 0.58 0.64 5.21
N ALA A 33 0.72 0.31 6.49
CA ALA A 33 1.62 -0.72 6.98
C ALA A 33 0.94 -1.57 8.07
N GLU A 34 1.42 -2.79 8.26
CA GLU A 34 0.91 -3.70 9.30
C GLU A 34 1.77 -3.59 10.56
N PRO A 35 1.19 -3.53 11.76
CA PRO A 35 1.96 -3.53 13.00
C PRO A 35 2.56 -4.92 13.26
N VAL A 36 3.85 -4.98 13.56
CA VAL A 36 4.56 -6.20 13.97
C VAL A 36 4.71 -6.22 15.49
N SER A 37 5.25 -5.14 16.06
CA SER A 37 5.45 -4.99 17.50
C SER A 37 5.28 -3.54 17.95
N ARG A 38 4.79 -3.32 19.18
CA ARG A 38 4.53 -1.97 19.73
C ARG A 38 5.01 -1.83 21.19
N PRO A 39 6.33 -1.93 21.44
CA PRO A 39 6.90 -1.64 22.76
C PRO A 39 6.92 -0.13 23.03
N GLU A 40 7.22 0.26 24.27
CA GLU A 40 7.08 1.64 24.75
C GLU A 40 7.81 2.70 23.91
N SER A 41 9.02 2.42 23.42
CA SER A 41 9.88 3.43 22.78
C SER A 41 9.94 3.38 21.25
N VAL A 42 9.86 2.18 20.65
CA VAL A 42 10.07 1.99 19.20
C VAL A 42 9.12 0.94 18.66
N HIS A 43 8.15 1.34 17.85
CA HIS A 43 7.25 0.41 17.18
C HIS A 43 7.86 -0.14 15.90
N GLU A 44 7.49 -1.37 15.55
CA GLU A 44 7.85 -2.03 14.30
C GLU A 44 6.61 -2.25 13.44
N TYR A 45 6.71 -1.88 12.17
CA TYR A 45 5.71 -2.09 11.14
C TYR A 45 6.32 -2.76 9.92
N ALA A 46 5.49 -3.42 9.12
CA ALA A 46 5.88 -4.04 7.87
C ALA A 46 5.01 -3.51 6.73
N LEU A 47 5.66 -3.11 5.63
CA LEU A 47 4.98 -2.87 4.37
C LEU A 47 4.69 -4.21 3.70
N THR A 48 3.41 -4.53 3.53
CA THR A 48 2.98 -5.72 2.81
C THR A 48 2.22 -5.29 1.54
N PRO A 49 2.07 -6.17 0.53
CA PRO A 49 1.20 -5.86 -0.59
C PRO A 49 -0.22 -5.57 -0.11
N HIS A 50 -0.71 -6.33 0.88
CA HIS A 50 -2.04 -6.20 1.43
C HIS A 50 -2.29 -4.84 2.10
N SER A 51 -1.33 -4.37 2.91
CA SER A 51 -1.43 -3.05 3.58
C SER A 51 -1.44 -1.90 2.59
N LEU A 52 -0.65 -1.99 1.52
CA LEU A 52 -0.63 -1.02 0.44
C LEU A 52 -1.93 -1.07 -0.38
N TYR A 53 -2.49 -2.25 -0.63
CA TYR A 53 -3.81 -2.38 -1.27
C TYR A 53 -4.91 -1.73 -0.43
N ALA A 54 -4.90 -1.95 0.89
CA ALA A 54 -5.85 -1.30 1.80
C ALA A 54 -5.72 0.23 1.76
N ALA A 55 -4.49 0.75 1.78
CA ALA A 55 -4.21 2.19 1.69
C ALA A 55 -4.78 2.83 0.42
N VAL A 56 -4.55 2.21 -0.75
CA VAL A 56 -5.07 2.76 -2.01
C VAL A 56 -6.59 2.60 -2.09
N SER A 57 -7.16 1.58 -1.44
CA SER A 57 -8.62 1.39 -1.38
C SER A 57 -9.35 2.49 -0.63
N ILE A 58 -8.73 3.07 0.39
CA ILE A 58 -9.26 4.24 1.11
C ILE A 58 -8.87 5.58 0.46
N GLY A 59 -8.21 5.55 -0.71
CA GLY A 59 -7.88 6.73 -1.51
C GLY A 59 -6.49 7.33 -1.28
N VAL A 60 -5.58 6.65 -0.56
CA VAL A 60 -4.20 7.12 -0.42
C VAL A 60 -3.42 6.78 -1.70
N GLY A 61 -3.13 7.80 -2.51
CA GLY A 61 -2.40 7.62 -3.76
C GLY A 61 -0.94 7.19 -3.58
N THR A 62 -0.41 6.43 -4.53
CA THR A 62 0.98 5.91 -4.51
C THR A 62 2.03 7.01 -4.31
N ALA A 63 1.91 8.12 -5.04
CA ALA A 63 2.83 9.25 -4.93
C ALA A 63 2.80 9.86 -3.52
N THR A 64 1.63 9.91 -2.88
CA THR A 64 1.47 10.40 -1.51
C THR A 64 2.16 9.47 -0.52
N ILE A 65 2.02 8.15 -0.65
CA ILE A 65 2.71 7.18 0.21
C ILE A 65 4.22 7.39 0.14
N LEU A 66 4.78 7.49 -1.08
CA LEU A 66 6.21 7.71 -1.29
C LEU A 66 6.68 9.05 -0.71
N ALA A 67 5.94 10.14 -0.96
CA ALA A 67 6.30 11.47 -0.48
C ALA A 67 6.27 11.57 1.06
N VAL A 68 5.28 10.92 1.70
CA VAL A 68 5.19 10.91 3.17
C VAL A 68 6.31 10.05 3.77
N LEU A 69 6.62 8.88 3.20
CA LEU A 69 7.74 8.05 3.63
C LEU A 69 9.08 8.80 3.50
N GLU A 70 9.34 9.50 2.39
CA GLU A 70 10.56 10.30 2.23
C GLU A 70 10.65 11.46 3.22
N ARG A 71 9.52 12.12 3.52
CA ARG A 71 9.46 13.25 4.44
C ARG A 71 9.65 12.83 5.89
N LEU A 72 9.10 11.68 6.29
CA LEU A 72 9.13 11.18 7.67
C LEU A 72 10.33 10.26 7.95
N SER A 73 11.02 9.73 6.92
CA SER A 73 12.19 8.87 7.07
C SER A 73 13.45 9.67 7.42
N LYS A 74 14.15 9.23 8.47
CA LYS A 74 15.48 9.75 8.85
C LYS A 74 16.53 9.47 7.78
N CYS A 75 16.42 8.32 7.14
CA CYS A 75 17.34 7.85 6.11
C CYS A 75 16.74 8.08 4.72
N VAL A 76 17.60 8.12 3.71
CA VAL A 76 17.15 8.09 2.32
C VAL A 76 16.33 6.82 2.10
N LEU A 77 15.14 6.98 1.51
CA LEU A 77 14.25 5.86 1.27
C LEU A 77 14.90 4.88 0.28
N PRO A 78 15.08 3.59 0.65
CA PRO A 78 15.71 2.61 -0.23
C PRO A 78 14.98 2.44 -1.56
N ALA A 79 15.73 2.27 -2.65
CA ALA A 79 15.15 2.10 -3.99
C ALA A 79 14.26 0.84 -4.09
N GLN A 80 14.58 -0.20 -3.31
CA GLN A 80 13.80 -1.43 -3.19
C GLN A 80 12.39 -1.13 -2.69
N VAL A 81 12.26 -0.29 -1.66
CA VAL A 81 10.96 0.10 -1.10
C VAL A 81 10.17 0.94 -2.09
N LYS A 82 10.82 1.88 -2.79
CA LYS A 82 10.15 2.67 -3.84
C LYS A 82 9.58 1.76 -4.93
N SER A 83 10.39 0.84 -5.42
CA SER A 83 10.00 -0.13 -6.47
C SER A 83 8.88 -1.04 -5.99
N PHE A 84 8.95 -1.50 -4.74
CA PHE A 84 7.94 -2.34 -4.11
C PHE A 84 6.59 -1.62 -4.00
N VAL A 85 6.58 -0.38 -3.49
CA VAL A 85 5.36 0.42 -3.36
C VAL A 85 4.73 0.69 -4.73
N LEU A 86 5.54 1.03 -5.74
CA LEU A 86 5.07 1.22 -7.12
C LEU A 86 4.46 -0.06 -7.68
N ALA A 87 5.15 -1.20 -7.57
CA ALA A 87 4.68 -2.48 -8.11
C ALA A 87 3.41 -2.99 -7.42
N ALA A 88 3.31 -2.83 -6.09
CA ALA A 88 2.14 -3.24 -5.33
C ALA A 88 0.91 -2.38 -5.68
N THR A 89 1.10 -1.06 -5.82
CA THR A 89 -0.01 -0.14 -6.05
C THR A 89 -0.43 0.00 -7.52
N ASP A 90 0.46 -0.24 -8.49
CA ASP A 90 0.11 -0.17 -9.93
C ASP A 90 -0.93 -1.22 -10.34
N ASN A 91 -0.96 -2.38 -9.68
CA ASN A 91 -1.95 -3.41 -9.98
C ASN A 91 -3.33 -3.15 -9.36
N TYR A 92 -3.45 -2.15 -8.49
CA TYR A 92 -4.70 -1.85 -7.78
C TYR A 92 -5.71 -1.09 -8.64
N GLY A 93 -7.00 -1.34 -8.40
CA GLY A 93 -8.11 -0.56 -8.99
C GLY A 93 -8.35 -0.80 -10.49
N LYS A 94 -7.50 -1.59 -11.13
CA LYS A 94 -7.58 -1.97 -12.54
C LYS A 94 -8.80 -2.85 -12.85
N VAL A 95 -9.30 -3.63 -11.90
CA VAL A 95 -10.47 -4.51 -12.08
C VAL A 95 -11.35 -4.46 -10.83
N LYS A 96 -12.67 -4.42 -11.01
CA LYS A 96 -13.68 -4.36 -9.96
C LYS A 96 -14.76 -5.41 -10.22
N LEU A 97 -15.08 -6.22 -9.22
CA LEU A 97 -16.26 -7.09 -9.27
C LEU A 97 -17.46 -6.32 -8.70
N VAL A 98 -18.51 -6.15 -9.50
CA VAL A 98 -19.71 -5.40 -9.12
C VAL A 98 -20.95 -6.27 -9.22
N LEU A 99 -21.86 -6.15 -8.25
CA LEU A 99 -23.17 -6.79 -8.29
C LEU A 99 -24.20 -5.79 -8.82
N LYS A 100 -24.80 -6.09 -9.98
CA LYS A 100 -25.86 -5.26 -10.57
C LYS A 100 -27.03 -6.15 -10.95
N LYS A 101 -28.25 -5.81 -10.51
CA LYS A 101 -29.48 -6.56 -10.83
C LYS A 101 -29.35 -8.07 -10.60
N ASN A 102 -28.80 -8.47 -9.45
CA ASN A 102 -28.59 -9.86 -9.05
C ASN A 102 -27.61 -10.67 -9.94
N ALA A 103 -26.77 -9.99 -10.73
CA ALA A 103 -25.71 -10.61 -11.53
C ALA A 103 -24.35 -9.97 -11.21
N TYR A 104 -23.30 -10.79 -11.17
CA TYR A 104 -21.92 -10.35 -10.95
C TYR A 104 -21.28 -9.93 -12.28
N TYR A 105 -20.65 -8.76 -12.30
CA TYR A 105 -19.95 -8.21 -13.45
C TYR A 105 -18.51 -7.87 -13.07
N VAL A 106 -17.59 -8.12 -13.99
CA VAL A 106 -16.20 -7.67 -13.88
C VAL A 106 -16.05 -6.40 -14.71
N GLU A 107 -15.83 -5.27 -14.03
CA GLU A 107 -15.64 -3.96 -14.64
C GLU A 107 -14.17 -3.52 -14.54
N SER A 108 -13.70 -2.80 -15.55
CA SER A 108 -12.36 -2.21 -15.57
C SER A 108 -12.45 -0.90 -16.35
N SER A 109 -11.67 0.10 -15.93
CA SER A 109 -11.48 1.33 -16.71
C SER A 109 -10.57 1.11 -17.92
N ASP A 110 -9.79 0.01 -17.96
CA ASP A 110 -8.87 -0.32 -19.03
C ASP A 110 -9.41 -1.51 -19.87
N PRO A 111 -9.87 -1.26 -21.12
CA PRO A 111 -10.35 -2.31 -22.01
C PRO A 111 -9.29 -3.39 -22.32
N ALA A 112 -8.00 -3.07 -22.27
CA ALA A 112 -6.93 -4.03 -22.53
C ALA A 112 -6.90 -5.13 -21.45
N ILE A 113 -7.19 -4.77 -20.20
CA ILE A 113 -7.22 -5.70 -19.08
C ILE A 113 -8.41 -6.67 -19.23
N LEU A 114 -9.59 -6.18 -19.60
CA LEU A 114 -10.75 -7.04 -19.87
C LEU A 114 -10.46 -8.03 -21.01
N ARG A 115 -9.83 -7.58 -22.10
CA ARG A 115 -9.41 -8.46 -23.20
C ARG A 115 -8.41 -9.52 -22.73
N ARG A 116 -7.49 -9.17 -21.83
CA ARG A 116 -6.53 -10.11 -21.25
C ARG A 116 -7.23 -11.15 -20.39
N LEU A 117 -8.17 -10.73 -19.53
CA LEU A 117 -8.95 -11.63 -18.68
C LEU A 117 -9.82 -12.60 -19.51
N LEU A 118 -10.44 -12.11 -20.59
CA LEU A 118 -11.25 -12.94 -21.48
C LEU A 118 -10.44 -13.99 -22.28
N ARG A 119 -9.13 -13.81 -22.42
CA ARG A 119 -8.24 -14.80 -23.06
C ARG A 119 -7.81 -15.90 -22.09
N ASP A 120 -7.99 -15.71 -20.79
CA ASP A 120 -7.70 -16.72 -19.79
C ASP A 120 -8.76 -17.81 -19.82
N LYS A 121 -8.35 -19.08 -19.95
CA LYS A 121 -9.26 -20.21 -20.09
C LYS A 121 -10.16 -20.42 -18.88
N VAL A 122 -9.64 -20.13 -17.67
CA VAL A 122 -10.40 -20.32 -16.42
C VAL A 122 -11.48 -19.25 -16.31
N ILE A 123 -11.12 -17.99 -16.59
CA ILE A 123 -12.05 -16.86 -16.51
C ILE A 123 -13.08 -16.92 -17.64
N ALA A 124 -12.67 -17.30 -18.84
CA ALA A 124 -13.58 -17.48 -19.97
C ALA A 124 -14.61 -18.59 -19.74
N ALA A 125 -14.22 -19.65 -19.03
CA ALA A 125 -15.13 -20.75 -18.66
C ALA A 125 -16.08 -20.39 -17.50
N ALA A 126 -15.73 -19.41 -16.67
CA ALA A 126 -16.54 -18.95 -15.53
C ALA A 126 -17.59 -17.88 -15.90
N ARG A 127 -17.83 -17.67 -17.20
CA ARG A 127 -18.76 -16.68 -17.72
C ARG A 127 -20.19 -17.21 -17.80
#